data_AF-A0A0F9CSK7-F1
#
_entry.id   AF-A0A0F9CSK7-F1
#
_cell.length_a   1.000
_cell.length_b   1.000
_cell.length_c   1.000
_cell.angle_alpha   90.00
_cell.angle_beta   90.00
_cell.angle_gamma   90.00
#
_symmetry.space_group_name_H-M   'P 1'
#
loop_
_entity.id
_entity.type
_entity.pdbx_description
1 polymer ?
#
loop_
_entity_poly.entity_id
_entity_poly.type
_entity_poly.pdbx_seq_one_letter_code
_entity_poly.pdbx_strand_id
1 'polypeptide(L)'
;TWPLTASTYIVDTNSEPGRLSLAYNAVWPNETLRPVNGVVVRFVAGYGSVATAVPNMAKQAVKLMVGHMFEHRENTEIKVLEKIPDGVFDLLAFERIWPV
;
A
#
# COMPACT_ATOMS: atom_id res chain seq x y z
N THR A 1 0.02 -7.59 -30.40
CA THR A 1 -1.11 -8.40 -29.91
C THR A 1 -1.08 -8.38 -28.39
N TRP A 2 -2.17 -7.94 -27.76
CA TRP A 2 -2.27 -7.84 -26.29
C TRP A 2 -2.42 -9.23 -25.67
N PRO A 3 -1.90 -9.49 -24.45
CA PRO A 3 -1.35 -8.58 -23.42
C PRO A 3 0.10 -8.11 -23.66
N LEU A 4 0.51 -6.97 -23.06
CA LEU A 4 1.95 -6.62 -22.93
C LEU A 4 2.64 -7.78 -22.20
N THR A 5 3.62 -8.39 -22.84
CA THR A 5 4.43 -9.45 -22.24
C THR A 5 5.50 -8.85 -21.33
N ALA A 6 5.98 -9.60 -20.34
CA ALA A 6 6.99 -9.14 -19.37
C ALA A 6 8.31 -8.61 -20.00
N SER A 7 8.51 -8.79 -21.31
CA SER A 7 9.63 -8.25 -22.07
C SER A 7 9.47 -6.77 -22.50
N THR A 8 8.27 -6.20 -22.36
CA THR A 8 7.93 -4.86 -22.90
C THR A 8 7.88 -3.78 -21.82
N TYR A 9 7.86 -4.18 -20.55
CA TYR A 9 7.83 -3.30 -19.40
C TYR A 9 8.78 -3.83 -18.31
N ILE A 10 9.26 -2.92 -17.48
CA ILE A 10 10.09 -3.21 -16.31
C ILE A 10 9.29 -2.75 -15.09
N VAL A 11 9.20 -3.62 -14.09
CA VAL A 11 8.62 -3.27 -12.79
C VAL A 11 9.77 -2.97 -11.84
N ASP A 12 9.82 -1.75 -11.34
CA ASP A 12 10.69 -1.40 -10.22
C ASP A 12 9.97 -1.79 -8.93
N THR A 13 10.40 -2.91 -8.36
CA THR A 13 9.94 -3.42 -7.05
C THR A 13 10.87 -3.04 -5.91
N ASN A 14 12.00 -2.38 -6.19
CA ASN A 14 12.98 -1.99 -5.17
C ASN A 14 12.69 -0.60 -4.61
N SER A 15 12.13 0.29 -5.44
CA SER A 15 11.73 1.62 -5.00
C SER A 15 10.33 1.60 -4.37
N GLU A 16 10.17 2.40 -3.32
CA GLU A 16 8.86 2.74 -2.76
C GLU A 16 8.61 4.24 -2.97
N PRO A 17 7.56 4.64 -3.72
CA PRO A 17 6.55 3.81 -4.38
C PRO A 17 7.08 2.98 -5.56
N GLY A 18 6.56 1.75 -5.72
CA GLY A 18 6.87 0.89 -6.86
C GLY A 18 6.39 1.49 -8.18
N ARG A 19 7.20 1.34 -9.24
CA ARG A 19 6.96 2.00 -10.54
C ARG A 19 6.92 0.99 -11.68
N LEU A 20 6.09 1.29 -12.67
CA LEU A 20 6.05 0.57 -13.95
C LEU A 20 6.70 1.47 -15.01
N SER A 21 7.78 1.00 -15.63
CA SER A 21 8.46 1.68 -16.73
C SER A 21 8.45 0.82 -17.98
N LEU A 22 8.71 1.44 -19.12
CA LEU A 22 8.89 0.74 -20.37
C LEU A 22 10.26 0.04 -20.42
N ALA A 23 10.32 -1.11 -21.09
CA ALA A 23 11.60 -1.74 -21.40
C ALA A 23 12.39 -0.94 -22.45
N TYR A 24 13.70 -1.17 -22.54
CA TYR A 24 14.55 -0.52 -23.53
C TYR A 24 14.04 -0.82 -24.95
N ASN A 25 13.91 0.21 -25.80
CA ASN A 25 13.35 0.15 -27.15
C ASN A 25 11.92 -0.39 -27.27
N ALA A 26 11.15 -0.46 -26.18
CA ALA A 26 9.72 -0.71 -26.27
C ALA A 26 8.96 0.59 -26.60
N VAL A 27 7.68 0.48 -26.96
CA VAL A 27 6.79 1.64 -27.12
C VAL A 27 5.51 1.38 -26.32
N TRP A 28 4.99 2.41 -25.66
CA TRP A 28 3.65 2.32 -25.06
C TRP A 28 2.63 1.98 -26.15
N PRO A 29 1.58 1.22 -25.85
CA PRO A 29 0.52 0.97 -26.82
C PRO A 29 -0.06 2.29 -27.33
N ASN A 30 -0.02 2.48 -28.65
CA ASN A 30 -0.51 3.67 -29.33
C ASN A 30 -1.83 3.44 -30.07
N GLU A 31 -2.45 2.28 -29.85
CA GLU A 31 -3.73 1.91 -30.44
C GLU A 31 -4.86 2.81 -29.91
N THR A 32 -5.92 2.97 -30.72
CA THR A 32 -7.11 3.69 -30.27
C THR A 32 -7.86 2.86 -29.22
N LEU A 33 -7.72 3.25 -27.96
CA LEU A 33 -8.37 2.60 -26.83
C LEU A 33 -9.80 3.11 -26.64
N ARG A 34 -10.57 2.41 -25.80
CA ARG A 34 -11.89 2.89 -25.39
C ARG A 34 -11.75 4.26 -24.70
N PRO A 35 -12.70 5.20 -24.90
CA PRO A 35 -12.64 6.54 -24.30
C PRO A 35 -12.56 6.57 -22.77
N VAL A 36 -12.99 5.48 -22.11
CA VAL A 36 -12.98 5.32 -20.66
C VAL A 36 -12.38 3.95 -20.31
N ASN A 37 -11.53 3.90 -19.27
CA ASN A 37 -10.86 2.68 -18.78
C ASN A 37 -10.12 1.90 -19.89
N GLY A 38 -9.48 2.61 -20.83
CA GLY A 38 -8.79 2.01 -21.96
C GLY A 38 -7.58 1.14 -21.59
N VAL A 39 -6.97 1.39 -20.42
CA VAL A 39 -5.86 0.61 -19.87
C VAL A 39 -6.21 0.16 -18.46
N VAL A 40 -6.01 -1.12 -18.18
CA VAL A 40 -6.17 -1.70 -16.85
C VAL A 40 -4.87 -2.39 -16.45
N VAL A 41 -4.27 -1.94 -15.35
CA VAL A 41 -3.07 -2.55 -14.77
C VAL A 41 -3.50 -3.39 -13.58
N ARG A 42 -3.30 -4.71 -13.68
CA ARG A 42 -3.52 -5.64 -12.57
C ARG A 42 -2.18 -5.97 -11.93
N PHE A 43 -2.04 -5.66 -10.65
CA PHE A 43 -0.86 -5.96 -9.86
C PHE A 43 -1.27 -6.50 -8.49
N VAL A 44 -0.34 -7.22 -7.85
CA VAL A 44 -0.48 -7.69 -6.46
C VAL A 44 0.49 -6.86 -5.63
N ALA A 45 -0.02 -6.14 -4.64
CA ALA A 45 0.79 -5.35 -3.70
C ALA A 45 0.59 -5.83 -2.26
N GLY A 46 1.65 -5.75 -1.48
CA GLY A 46 1.68 -6.13 -0.06
C GLY A 46 3.01 -6.76 0.34
N TYR A 47 3.23 -6.91 1.65
CA TYR A 47 4.47 -7.46 2.20
C TYR A 47 4.67 -8.96 1.90
N GLY A 48 3.62 -9.69 1.47
CA GLY A 48 3.67 -11.10 1.11
C GLY A 48 2.52 -11.91 1.72
N SER A 49 2.53 -13.23 1.48
CA SER A 49 1.48 -14.15 1.98
C SER A 49 1.72 -14.65 3.40
N VAL A 50 2.88 -14.38 3.99
CA VAL A 50 3.29 -14.90 5.31
C VAL A 50 3.36 -13.76 6.32
N ALA A 51 2.87 -14.00 7.54
CA ALA A 51 2.87 -13.02 8.62
C ALA A 51 4.27 -12.52 9.04
N THR A 52 5.32 -13.30 8.75
CA THR A 52 6.71 -12.92 9.01
C THR A 52 7.22 -11.85 8.05
N ALA A 53 6.61 -11.69 6.88
CA ALA A 53 7.01 -10.69 5.90
C ALA A 53 6.53 -9.28 6.27
N VAL A 54 5.51 -9.17 7.13
CA VAL A 54 5.02 -7.88 7.62
C VAL A 54 5.99 -7.32 8.68
N PRO A 55 6.41 -6.04 8.57
CA PRO A 55 7.24 -5.38 9.56
C PRO A 55 6.67 -5.49 10.98
N ASN A 56 7.55 -5.69 11.97
CA ASN A 56 7.13 -5.84 13.36
C ASN A 56 6.43 -4.57 13.89
N MET A 57 6.84 -3.39 13.44
CA MET A 57 6.24 -2.12 13.84
C MET A 57 4.77 -2.02 13.40
N ALA A 58 4.48 -2.36 12.14
CA ALA A 58 3.10 -2.42 11.63
C ALA A 58 2.25 -3.44 12.41
N LYS A 59 2.80 -4.63 12.72
CA LYS A 59 2.09 -5.64 13.54
C LYS A 59 1.76 -5.13 14.94
N GLN A 60 2.66 -4.39 15.58
CA GLN A 60 2.42 -3.81 16.91
C GLN A 60 1.39 -2.69 16.86
N ALA A 61 1.45 -1.81 15.85
CA ALA A 61 0.48 -0.74 15.65
C ALA A 61 -0.95 -1.31 15.51
N VAL A 62 -1.12 -2.37 14.72
CA VAL A 62 -2.42 -3.06 14.58
C VAL A 62 -2.90 -3.63 15.91
N LYS A 63 -2.02 -4.30 16.68
CA LYS A 63 -2.40 -4.86 17.98
C LYS A 63 -2.84 -3.79 18.98
N LEU A 64 -2.13 -2.66 19.04
CA LEU A 64 -2.47 -1.53 19.91
C LEU A 64 -3.84 -0.95 19.53
N MET A 65 -4.09 -0.73 18.24
CA MET A 65 -5.38 -0.22 17.76
C MET A 65 -6.53 -1.20 18.06
N VAL A 66 -6.32 -2.49 17.81
CA VAL A 66 -7.33 -3.53 18.07
C VAL A 66 -7.61 -3.67 19.57
N GLY A 67 -6.58 -3.60 20.43
CA GLY A 67 -6.76 -3.59 21.89
C GLY A 67 -7.61 -2.42 22.35
N HIS A 68 -7.28 -1.21 21.87
CA HIS A 68 -8.05 -0.01 22.16
C HIS A 68 -9.52 -0.14 21.72
N MET A 69 -9.79 -0.64 20.52
CA MET A 69 -11.16 -0.86 20.02
C MET A 69 -11.91 -1.97 20.76
N PHE A 70 -11.20 -2.97 21.31
CA PHE A 70 -11.82 -4.04 22.08
C PHE A 70 -12.29 -3.55 23.46
N GLU A 71 -11.47 -2.72 24.10
CA GLU A 71 -11.76 -2.09 25.39
C GLU A 71 -12.85 -1.01 25.28
N HIS A 72 -12.82 -0.21 24.20
CA HIS A 72 -13.73 0.90 23.96
C HIS A 72 -14.74 0.55 22.87
N ARG A 73 -15.93 0.05 23.27
CA ARG A 73 -17.01 -0.35 22.34
C ARG A 73 -17.98 0.77 21.98
N GLU A 74 -17.75 1.97 22.50
CA GLU A 74 -18.55 3.16 22.23
C GLU A 74 -17.70 4.20 21.49
N ASN A 75 -18.33 4.98 20.60
CA ASN A 75 -17.62 6.01 19.83
C ASN A 75 -17.28 7.25 20.67
N THR A 76 -17.94 7.43 21.82
CA THR A 76 -17.63 8.47 22.80
C THR A 76 -17.95 7.96 24.20
N GLU A 77 -17.01 8.11 25.12
CA GLU A 77 -17.22 7.91 26.56
C GLU A 77 -17.34 9.30 27.22
N ILE A 78 -18.09 9.40 28.32
CA ILE A 78 -18.20 10.64 29.12
C ILE A 78 -16.94 10.84 30.01
N LYS A 79 -16.16 9.77 30.20
CA LYS A 79 -14.83 9.84 30.83
C LYS A 79 -13.83 10.47 29.86
N VAL A 80 -12.88 11.23 30.43
CA VAL A 80 -11.80 11.95 29.72
C VAL A 80 -11.27 11.13 28.55
N LEU A 81 -11.28 11.74 27.35
CA LEU A 81 -10.79 11.16 26.10
C LEU A 81 -9.35 10.66 26.29
N GLU A 82 -9.20 9.36 26.55
CA GLU A 82 -7.90 8.71 26.44
C GLU A 82 -7.59 8.67 24.95
N LYS A 83 -6.56 9.43 24.55
CA LYS A 83 -6.12 9.44 23.15
C LYS A 83 -5.69 8.02 22.79
N ILE A 84 -5.98 7.61 21.55
CA ILE A 84 -5.30 6.45 20.94
C ILE A 84 -3.81 6.58 21.28
N PRO A 85 -3.15 5.52 21.78
CA PRO A 85 -1.75 5.61 22.16
C PRO A 85 -0.94 6.24 21.02
N ASP A 86 -0.27 7.37 21.28
CA ASP A 86 0.54 8.09 20.28
C ASP A 86 1.57 7.16 19.60
N GLY A 87 1.95 6.08 20.29
CA GLY A 87 2.77 5.00 19.76
C GLY A 87 2.22 4.33 18.50
N VAL A 88 0.91 4.30 18.25
CA VAL A 88 0.37 3.78 16.98
C VAL A 88 0.79 4.66 15.81
N PHE A 89 0.67 5.99 15.98
CA PHE A 89 1.05 6.95 14.94
C PHE A 89 2.58 6.97 14.75
N ASP A 90 3.36 6.89 15.83
CA ASP A 90 4.82 6.82 15.76
C ASP A 90 5.31 5.54 15.06
N LEU A 91 4.66 4.40 15.32
CA LEU A 91 5.00 3.14 14.66
C LEU A 91 4.67 3.16 13.16
N LEU A 92 3.56 3.79 12.77
CA LEU A 92 3.16 3.89 11.37
C LEU A 92 3.87 5.04 10.62
N ALA A 93 4.42 6.01 11.33
CA ALA A 93 5.13 7.14 10.72
C ALA A 93 6.35 6.70 9.89
N PHE A 94 6.98 5.57 10.22
CA PHE A 94 8.11 5.01 9.48
C PHE A 94 7.74 4.45 8.11
N GLU A 95 6.52 3.93 7.95
CA GLU A 95 6.00 3.39 6.69
C GLU A 95 5.28 4.47 5.86
N ARG A 96 5.17 5.70 6.39
CA ARG A 96 4.51 6.80 5.70
C ARG A 96 5.43 7.35 4.60
N ILE A 97 4.93 7.28 3.37
CA ILE A 97 5.55 7.93 2.22
C ILE A 97 5.31 9.44 2.30
N TRP A 98 6.39 10.21 2.30
CA TRP A 98 6.37 11.66 2.23
C TRP A 98 6.71 12.10 0.80
N PRO A 99 5.73 12.59 0.03
CA PRO A 99 6.06 13.20 -1.25
C PRO A 99 6.86 14.48 -0.98
N VAL A 100 8.03 14.57 -1.62
CA VAL A 100 8.83 15.79 -1.70
C VAL A 100 8.25 16.79 -2.69
#